data_AF-A0A1X1YME4-F1
#
_entry.id   AF-A0A1X1YME4-F1
#
_cell.length_a   1.000
_cell.length_b   1.000
_cell.length_c   1.000
_cell.angle_alpha   90.00
_cell.angle_beta   90.00
_cell.angle_gamma   90.00
#
_symmetry.space_group_name_H-M   'P 1'
#
loop_
_entity.id
_entity.type
_entity.pdbx_description
1 polymer ?
#
loop_
_entity_poly.entity_id
_entity_poly.type
_entity_poly.pdbx_seq_one_letter_code
_entity_poly.pdbx_strand_id
1 'polypeptide(L)'
;MTSRPHTGFRSGDWSTEQGHHLTIKFGVPWDLSKADTGFHMTACVVHGKRAKSAGKMPTQTLAWVGRLTRPDVPWAVAAEKIATSDSSVAAKDYGVEVPESPYKERFRAGAILYPRFTMFVVDSPAGPLGPGAGRRSVTSFRNSLEKKPWKDYPSIKANVEIAYIHPVYLGEQVLPFRTLPPREAVLPLSKTAILTPDEIEMRDGLNAWWSQAETAWATDPKSGGKPLSERMDYHGQLSAQLPVHAVRVVYTASGNTLAAAIIRDDRAIVEHKLYWAPTMVEPEAHYLCAILNSAPILTSVKPLQAIGLFGRRDFDKNVFSAPFPTYDKENTAHLELAELGQQAENEAATVDISGAGTFQAARKLIRDHLSKTGTEAAILKAVTNLLLKG
;
A
#
# COMPACT_ATOMS: atom_id res chain seq x y z
N MET A 1 4.93 -7.13 -15.71
CA MET A 1 3.67 -7.80 -16.11
C MET A 1 2.51 -7.28 -15.29
N THR A 2 1.73 -6.36 -15.83
CA THR A 2 0.38 -6.06 -15.32
C THR A 2 -0.52 -7.20 -15.78
N SER A 3 -0.53 -8.33 -15.07
CA SER A 3 -1.55 -9.33 -15.34
C SER A 3 -2.89 -8.66 -15.04
N ARG A 4 -3.67 -8.35 -16.09
CA ARG A 4 -5.08 -7.98 -15.97
C ARG A 4 -5.82 -9.31 -15.91
N PRO A 5 -5.89 -9.98 -14.74
CA PRO A 5 -6.13 -11.43 -14.66
C PRO A 5 -7.54 -11.79 -15.15
N HIS A 6 -8.41 -10.78 -15.21
CA HIS A 6 -9.81 -10.91 -15.59
C HIS A 6 -10.11 -10.29 -16.96
N THR A 7 -9.16 -9.67 -17.67
CA THR A 7 -9.43 -9.14 -19.02
C THR A 7 -9.80 -10.26 -19.98
N GLY A 8 -9.04 -11.37 -19.97
CA GLY A 8 -9.36 -12.55 -20.77
C GLY A 8 -10.75 -13.10 -20.46
N PHE A 9 -11.06 -13.29 -19.16
CA PHE A 9 -12.40 -13.74 -18.75
C PHE A 9 -13.52 -12.78 -19.22
N ARG A 10 -13.35 -11.47 -18.98
CA ARG A 10 -14.37 -10.44 -19.28
C ARG A 10 -14.57 -10.18 -20.77
N SER A 11 -13.62 -10.59 -21.63
CA SER A 11 -13.74 -10.43 -23.08
C SER A 11 -14.91 -11.23 -23.67
N GLY A 12 -15.27 -12.35 -23.04
CA GLY A 12 -16.22 -13.32 -23.59
C GLY A 12 -15.64 -14.13 -24.74
N ASP A 13 -14.36 -13.95 -25.06
CA ASP A 13 -13.60 -14.75 -26.00
C ASP A 13 -12.61 -15.63 -25.25
N TRP A 14 -12.92 -16.92 -25.18
CA TRP A 14 -12.08 -17.93 -24.55
C TRP A 14 -11.58 -18.94 -25.58
N SER A 15 -11.45 -18.50 -26.84
CA SER A 15 -10.79 -19.28 -27.87
C SER A 15 -9.32 -19.52 -27.49
N THR A 16 -8.85 -20.74 -27.73
CA THR A 16 -7.44 -21.12 -27.59
C THR A 16 -6.94 -21.57 -28.95
N GLU A 17 -5.64 -21.38 -29.22
CA GLU A 17 -5.02 -21.72 -30.52
C GLU A 17 -5.21 -23.19 -30.91
N GLN A 18 -5.37 -24.09 -29.93
CA GLN A 18 -5.46 -25.54 -30.14
C GLN A 18 -6.81 -26.15 -29.70
N GLY A 19 -7.86 -25.33 -29.51
CA GLY A 19 -9.11 -25.81 -28.90
C GLY A 19 -10.41 -25.29 -29.54
N HIS A 20 -11.53 -25.80 -29.04
CA HIS A 20 -12.86 -25.35 -29.44
C HIS A 20 -13.03 -23.86 -29.13
N HIS A 21 -13.41 -23.09 -30.15
CA HIS A 21 -13.73 -21.68 -29.98
C HIS A 21 -15.00 -21.53 -29.13
N LEU A 22 -14.81 -21.14 -27.87
CA LEU A 22 -15.90 -20.80 -26.97
C LEU A 22 -16.00 -19.28 -26.88
N THR A 23 -17.02 -18.74 -27.52
CA THR A 23 -17.40 -17.33 -27.39
C THR A 23 -18.74 -17.21 -26.68
N ILE A 24 -18.80 -16.24 -25.77
CA ILE A 24 -19.95 -15.94 -24.93
C ILE A 24 -20.35 -14.48 -25.14
N LYS A 25 -21.66 -14.23 -25.20
CA LYS A 25 -22.20 -12.89 -24.97
C LYS A 25 -22.67 -12.80 -23.53
N PHE A 26 -22.05 -11.92 -22.76
CA PHE A 26 -22.48 -11.65 -21.38
C PHE A 26 -23.82 -10.92 -21.36
N GLY A 27 -24.67 -11.29 -20.40
CA GLY A 27 -25.82 -10.50 -19.99
C GLY A 27 -25.42 -9.46 -18.94
N VAL A 28 -26.42 -8.72 -18.44
CA VAL A 28 -26.23 -7.78 -17.32
C VAL A 28 -25.85 -8.57 -16.07
N PRO A 29 -24.65 -8.36 -15.48
CA PRO A 29 -24.27 -9.02 -14.25
C PRO A 29 -25.00 -8.41 -13.05
N TRP A 30 -25.12 -9.18 -11.98
CA TRP A 30 -25.68 -8.71 -10.71
C TRP A 30 -24.56 -8.30 -9.76
N ASP A 31 -24.64 -7.08 -9.23
CA ASP A 31 -23.78 -6.59 -8.17
C ASP A 31 -24.44 -6.88 -6.82
N LEU A 32 -23.87 -7.81 -6.06
CA LEU A 32 -24.36 -8.19 -4.73
C LEU A 32 -23.51 -7.59 -3.61
N SER A 33 -22.68 -6.59 -3.90
CA SER A 33 -21.79 -5.97 -2.89
C SER A 33 -22.52 -5.29 -1.74
N LYS A 34 -23.82 -5.01 -1.90
CA LYS A 34 -24.70 -4.37 -0.92
C LYS A 34 -25.86 -5.27 -0.47
N ALA A 35 -25.81 -6.56 -0.80
CA ALA A 35 -26.79 -7.54 -0.37
C ALA A 35 -26.13 -8.59 0.54
N ASP A 36 -26.85 -9.05 1.54
CA ASP A 36 -26.42 -10.20 2.33
C ASP A 36 -26.58 -11.48 1.50
N THR A 37 -25.47 -12.17 1.26
CA THR A 37 -25.42 -13.38 0.40
C THR A 37 -24.99 -14.64 1.13
N GLY A 38 -24.45 -14.51 2.35
CA GLY A 38 -23.93 -15.63 3.14
C GLY A 38 -22.53 -16.07 2.78
N PHE A 39 -21.94 -15.52 1.72
CA PHE A 39 -20.52 -15.71 1.43
C PHE A 39 -19.66 -14.92 2.40
N HIS A 40 -18.49 -15.47 2.75
CA HIS A 40 -17.48 -14.80 3.57
C HIS A 40 -16.74 -13.65 2.83
N MET A 41 -17.26 -13.21 1.67
CA MET A 41 -16.74 -12.14 0.81
C MET A 41 -17.89 -11.55 -0.01
N THR A 42 -17.68 -10.36 -0.59
CA THR A 42 -18.60 -9.79 -1.59
C THR A 42 -18.74 -10.71 -2.79
N ALA A 43 -19.97 -10.86 -3.30
CA ALA A 43 -20.29 -11.72 -4.44
C ALA A 43 -20.88 -10.93 -5.61
N CYS A 44 -20.91 -11.56 -6.78
CA CYS A 44 -21.61 -11.08 -7.96
C CYS A 44 -22.13 -12.28 -8.76
N VAL A 45 -23.14 -12.07 -9.60
CA VAL A 45 -23.60 -13.09 -10.56
C VAL A 45 -23.25 -12.63 -11.96
N VAL A 46 -22.63 -13.51 -12.73
CA VAL A 46 -22.28 -13.26 -14.13
C VAL A 46 -23.13 -14.18 -15.00
N HIS A 47 -23.89 -13.58 -15.92
CA HIS A 47 -24.74 -14.31 -16.84
C HIS A 47 -24.14 -14.25 -18.24
N GLY A 48 -24.27 -15.33 -19.02
CA GLY A 48 -23.84 -15.33 -20.40
C GLY A 48 -24.48 -16.46 -21.20
N LYS A 49 -24.54 -16.29 -22.52
CA LYS A 49 -24.98 -17.33 -23.45
C LYS A 49 -23.90 -17.56 -24.50
N ARG A 50 -23.70 -18.82 -24.89
CA ARG A 50 -22.84 -19.16 -26.03
C ARG A 50 -23.33 -18.41 -27.27
N ALA A 51 -22.40 -17.83 -28.02
CA ALA A 51 -22.69 -17.03 -29.19
C ALA A 51 -21.73 -17.38 -30.33
N LYS A 52 -21.96 -16.80 -31.52
CA LYS A 52 -21.02 -16.87 -32.65
C LYS A 52 -19.87 -15.87 -32.54
N SER A 53 -20.12 -14.76 -31.84
CA SER A 53 -19.13 -13.71 -31.56
C SER A 53 -19.18 -13.33 -30.09
N ALA A 54 -18.02 -13.01 -29.53
CA ALA A 54 -17.89 -12.59 -28.15
C ALA A 54 -18.63 -11.27 -27.90
N GLY A 55 -19.27 -11.17 -26.74
CA GLY A 55 -19.84 -9.93 -26.23
C GLY A 55 -19.25 -9.66 -24.86
N LYS A 56 -18.39 -8.65 -24.79
CA LYS A 56 -17.68 -8.25 -23.58
C LYS A 56 -18.64 -8.00 -22.42
N MET A 57 -18.21 -8.35 -21.21
CA MET A 57 -19.00 -8.15 -19.99
C MET A 57 -19.33 -6.67 -19.84
N PRO A 58 -20.62 -6.27 -19.77
CA PRO A 58 -21.02 -4.87 -19.67
C PRO A 58 -20.59 -4.26 -18.32
N THR A 59 -20.41 -2.93 -18.31
CA THR A 59 -20.18 -2.17 -17.08
C THR A 59 -21.49 -1.81 -16.37
N GLN A 60 -22.62 -1.82 -17.09
CA GLN A 60 -23.94 -1.74 -16.48
C GLN A 60 -24.22 -3.03 -15.71
N THR A 61 -24.71 -2.89 -14.49
CA THR A 61 -25.04 -3.99 -13.58
C THR A 61 -26.43 -3.80 -13.01
N LEU A 62 -27.02 -4.89 -12.51
CA LEU A 62 -28.21 -4.81 -11.66
C LEU A 62 -27.73 -4.90 -10.21
N ALA A 63 -27.81 -3.80 -9.45
CA ALA A 63 -27.43 -3.80 -8.04
C ALA A 63 -28.55 -4.41 -7.20
N TRP A 64 -28.18 -5.37 -6.36
CA TRP A 64 -29.03 -5.93 -5.33
C TRP A 64 -28.65 -5.30 -3.99
N VAL A 65 -29.63 -4.78 -3.27
CA VAL A 65 -29.43 -4.06 -2.02
C VAL A 65 -30.41 -4.56 -0.97
N GLY A 66 -29.90 -4.99 0.18
CA GLY A 66 -30.76 -5.45 1.25
C GLY A 66 -29.97 -6.11 2.38
N ARG A 67 -30.48 -5.99 3.61
CA ARG A 67 -29.93 -6.70 4.76
C ARG A 67 -30.89 -7.77 5.25
N LEU A 68 -30.35 -8.93 5.54
CA LEU A 68 -31.07 -10.09 6.05
C LEU A 68 -30.68 -10.33 7.51
N THR A 69 -31.60 -10.87 8.30
CA THR A 69 -31.32 -11.21 9.71
C THR A 69 -30.31 -12.36 9.83
N ARG A 70 -30.37 -13.29 8.87
CA ARG A 70 -29.37 -14.33 8.64
C ARG A 70 -29.29 -14.61 7.13
N PRO A 71 -28.17 -15.12 6.61
CA PRO A 71 -28.01 -15.27 5.17
C PRO A 71 -28.84 -16.41 4.54
N ASP A 72 -29.30 -17.37 5.34
CA ASP A 72 -30.02 -18.58 4.91
C ASP A 72 -31.55 -18.48 5.07
N VAL A 73 -32.12 -17.27 5.05
CA VAL A 73 -33.58 -17.11 5.10
C VAL A 73 -34.25 -17.62 3.81
N PRO A 74 -35.50 -18.13 3.87
CA PRO A 74 -36.25 -18.51 2.68
C PRO A 74 -36.41 -17.33 1.70
N TRP A 75 -36.46 -17.61 0.40
CA TRP A 75 -36.58 -16.57 -0.64
C TRP A 75 -37.80 -15.66 -0.44
N ALA A 76 -38.93 -16.20 0.01
CA ALA A 76 -40.12 -15.39 0.31
C ALA A 76 -39.84 -14.26 1.32
N VAL A 77 -38.95 -14.51 2.30
CA VAL A 77 -38.53 -13.50 3.30
C VAL A 77 -37.45 -12.58 2.73
N ALA A 78 -36.52 -13.13 1.94
CA ALA A 78 -35.44 -12.35 1.33
C ALA A 78 -35.98 -11.33 0.31
N ALA A 79 -36.93 -11.73 -0.52
CA ALA A 79 -37.52 -10.92 -1.59
C ALA A 79 -38.24 -9.66 -1.06
N GLU A 80 -38.76 -9.70 0.17
CA GLU A 80 -39.37 -8.53 0.82
C GLU A 80 -38.33 -7.49 1.30
N LYS A 81 -37.07 -7.91 1.49
CA LYS A 81 -35.99 -7.08 2.07
C LYS A 81 -34.90 -6.70 1.10
N ILE A 82 -34.91 -7.30 -0.09
CA ILE A 82 -33.93 -7.05 -1.15
C ILE A 82 -34.62 -6.28 -2.25
N ALA A 83 -34.06 -5.11 -2.58
CA ALA A 83 -34.43 -4.32 -3.73
C ALA A 83 -33.38 -4.46 -4.83
N THR A 84 -33.82 -4.28 -6.08
CA THR A 84 -32.93 -4.20 -7.24
C THR A 84 -33.01 -2.81 -7.88
N SER A 85 -31.90 -2.36 -8.47
CA SER A 85 -31.82 -1.09 -9.19
C SER A 85 -30.71 -1.13 -10.23
N ASP A 86 -30.85 -0.34 -11.30
CA ASP A 86 -29.78 -0.17 -12.28
C ASP A 86 -28.55 0.45 -11.63
N SER A 87 -27.37 -0.04 -12.01
CA SER A 87 -26.08 0.40 -11.47
C SER A 87 -24.98 0.26 -12.53
N SER A 88 -23.77 0.70 -12.19
CA SER A 88 -22.59 0.51 -13.02
C SER A 88 -21.33 0.29 -12.19
N VAL A 89 -20.37 -0.40 -12.78
CA VAL A 89 -19.04 -0.63 -12.20
C VAL A 89 -17.97 -0.02 -13.09
N ALA A 90 -16.92 0.51 -12.45
CA ALA A 90 -15.73 0.94 -13.16
C ALA A 90 -14.91 -0.28 -13.63
N ALA A 91 -14.56 -0.30 -14.91
CA ALA A 91 -13.63 -1.27 -15.49
C ALA A 91 -12.40 -0.54 -15.99
N LYS A 92 -11.20 -0.95 -15.54
CA LYS A 92 -9.92 -0.37 -16.01
C LYS A 92 -9.69 -0.52 -17.51
N ASP A 93 -10.31 -1.52 -18.11
CA ASP A 93 -10.08 -1.92 -19.48
C ASP A 93 -11.40 -2.40 -20.08
N TYR A 94 -12.16 -1.46 -20.64
CA TYR A 94 -13.32 -1.75 -21.47
C TYR A 94 -12.94 -1.80 -22.96
N GLY A 95 -11.72 -2.25 -23.30
CA GLY A 95 -11.26 -2.34 -24.69
C GLY A 95 -10.76 -1.00 -25.22
N VAL A 96 -10.54 -0.05 -24.32
CA VAL A 96 -9.91 1.24 -24.58
C VAL A 96 -8.66 1.29 -23.71
N GLU A 97 -7.51 1.58 -24.30
CA GLU A 97 -6.32 1.92 -23.53
C GLU A 97 -6.54 3.27 -22.86
N VAL A 98 -6.70 3.24 -21.54
CA VAL A 98 -6.68 4.45 -20.74
C VAL A 98 -5.21 4.75 -20.44
N PRO A 99 -4.68 5.93 -20.83
CA PRO A 99 -3.34 6.32 -20.46
C PRO A 99 -3.16 6.26 -18.94
N GLU A 100 -2.04 5.71 -18.49
CA GLU A 100 -1.65 5.71 -17.08
C GLU A 100 -0.55 6.76 -16.86
N SER A 101 -0.41 7.24 -15.62
CA SER A 101 0.71 8.11 -15.29
C SER A 101 2.04 7.37 -15.49
N PRO A 102 3.05 7.99 -16.13
CA PRO A 102 4.39 7.40 -16.27
C PRO A 102 5.05 7.06 -14.92
N TYR A 103 4.63 7.70 -13.83
CA TYR A 103 5.12 7.37 -12.48
C TYR A 103 4.76 5.95 -12.02
N LYS A 104 3.79 5.28 -12.65
CA LYS A 104 3.42 3.89 -12.32
C LYS A 104 4.61 2.94 -12.36
N GLU A 105 5.52 3.13 -13.30
CA GLU A 105 6.71 2.30 -13.45
C GLU A 105 7.81 2.65 -12.45
N ARG A 106 7.87 3.92 -12.03
CA ARG A 106 8.86 4.45 -11.08
C ARG A 106 8.59 4.01 -9.65
N PHE A 107 7.32 3.92 -9.24
CA PHE A 107 6.97 3.52 -7.89
C PHE A 107 7.10 2.01 -7.67
N ARG A 108 7.65 1.60 -6.52
CA ARG A 108 7.82 0.19 -6.13
C ARG A 108 7.17 -0.04 -4.77
N ALA A 109 6.65 -1.25 -4.56
CA ALA A 109 6.22 -1.65 -3.22
C ALA A 109 7.43 -1.77 -2.29
N GLY A 110 7.27 -1.40 -1.02
CA GLY A 110 8.29 -1.57 0.00
C GLY A 110 8.56 -3.03 0.36
N ALA A 111 9.56 -3.25 1.22
CA ALA A 111 10.05 -4.57 1.64
C ALA A 111 9.09 -5.28 2.59
N ILE A 112 9.05 -6.62 2.52
CA ILE A 112 8.24 -7.44 3.44
C ILE A 112 9.01 -7.67 4.73
N LEU A 113 8.74 -6.83 5.74
CA LEU A 113 9.36 -6.95 7.05
C LEU A 113 8.40 -7.66 8.03
N TYR A 114 8.20 -8.96 7.80
CA TYR A 114 7.38 -9.83 8.63
C TYR A 114 8.04 -11.20 8.82
N PRO A 115 8.01 -11.79 10.04
CA PRO A 115 7.31 -11.32 11.23
C PRO A 115 8.01 -10.12 11.89
N ARG A 116 7.24 -9.20 12.50
CA ARG A 116 7.83 -7.94 12.99
C ARG A 116 8.80 -8.14 14.15
N PHE A 117 8.50 -9.05 15.10
CA PHE A 117 9.32 -9.21 16.29
C PHE A 117 10.75 -9.70 16.00
N THR A 118 10.99 -10.35 14.85
CA THR A 118 12.34 -10.81 14.49
C THR A 118 13.25 -9.67 14.07
N MET A 119 12.69 -8.55 13.59
CA MET A 119 13.48 -7.46 12.99
C MET A 119 13.30 -6.13 13.72
N PHE A 120 12.07 -5.76 14.06
CA PHE A 120 11.78 -4.47 14.68
C PHE A 120 12.20 -4.45 16.14
N VAL A 121 12.77 -3.33 16.55
CA VAL A 121 13.40 -3.18 17.86
C VAL A 121 12.99 -1.93 18.60
N VAL A 122 13.19 -1.98 19.91
CA VAL A 122 13.24 -0.83 20.82
C VAL A 122 14.49 -0.96 21.67
N ASP A 123 14.93 0.13 22.29
CA ASP A 123 16.03 0.06 23.26
C ASP A 123 15.66 -0.85 24.43
N SER A 124 16.61 -1.68 24.83
CA SER A 124 16.52 -2.44 26.08
C SER A 124 16.66 -1.51 27.27
N PRO A 125 16.06 -1.84 28.43
CA PRO A 125 16.35 -1.15 29.68
C PRO A 125 17.87 -1.09 29.93
N ALA A 126 18.35 0.04 30.45
CA ALA A 126 19.77 0.24 30.73
C ALA A 126 20.28 -0.84 31.71
N GLY A 127 21.30 -1.59 31.28
CA GLY A 127 22.01 -2.56 32.11
C GLY A 127 23.25 -1.96 32.78
N PRO A 128 23.84 -2.65 33.78
CA PRO A 128 25.03 -2.18 34.49
C PRO A 128 26.29 -2.14 33.62
N LEU A 129 26.35 -2.99 32.58
CA LEU A 129 27.38 -2.98 31.56
C LEU A 129 26.74 -2.41 30.29
N GLY A 130 27.19 -1.24 29.85
CA GLY A 130 26.69 -0.63 28.60
C GLY A 130 26.91 -1.53 27.38
N PRO A 131 26.30 -1.22 26.23
CA PRO A 131 26.32 -2.09 25.04
C PRO A 131 27.69 -2.32 24.39
N GLY A 132 28.71 -1.56 24.80
CA GLY A 132 29.99 -1.43 24.09
C GLY A 132 29.96 -0.31 23.04
N ALA A 133 31.14 0.18 22.65
CA ALA A 133 31.25 1.28 21.69
C ALA A 133 30.66 0.89 20.32
N GLY A 134 29.87 1.79 19.72
CA GLY A 134 29.25 1.58 18.41
C GLY A 134 28.06 0.61 18.38
N ARG A 135 27.63 0.10 19.55
CA ARG A 135 26.49 -0.83 19.68
C ARG A 135 25.35 -0.21 20.50
N ARG A 136 24.13 -0.70 20.30
CA ARG A 136 22.95 -0.42 21.13
C ARG A 136 22.37 -1.73 21.66
N SER A 137 21.99 -1.75 22.94
CA SER A 137 21.25 -2.87 23.53
C SER A 137 19.80 -2.77 23.08
N VAL A 138 19.34 -3.73 22.29
CA VAL A 138 18.00 -3.72 21.70
C VAL A 138 17.23 -4.99 22.03
N THR A 139 15.91 -4.87 22.11
CA THR A 139 14.98 -5.98 22.30
C THR A 139 13.89 -5.92 21.24
N SER A 140 13.27 -7.06 20.94
CA SER A 140 12.17 -7.12 19.97
C SER A 140 11.08 -6.11 20.33
N PHE A 141 10.62 -5.34 19.35
CA PHE A 141 9.40 -4.55 19.48
C PHE A 141 8.21 -5.50 19.51
N ARG A 142 7.46 -5.50 20.63
CA ARG A 142 6.27 -6.33 20.83
C ARG A 142 5.01 -5.50 20.97
N ASN A 143 3.89 -6.01 20.44
CA ASN A 143 2.59 -5.39 20.60
C ASN A 143 1.44 -6.41 20.67
N SER A 144 0.27 -5.96 21.11
CA SER A 144 -0.91 -6.80 21.30
C SER A 144 -1.54 -7.34 20.00
N LEU A 145 -1.13 -6.82 18.84
CA LEU A 145 -1.62 -7.24 17.52
C LEU A 145 -0.81 -8.41 16.94
N GLU A 146 0.22 -8.89 17.64
CA GLU A 146 0.97 -10.08 17.26
C GLU A 146 0.06 -11.32 17.20
N LYS A 147 0.22 -12.09 16.12
CA LYS A 147 -0.52 -13.34 15.90
C LYS A 147 0.37 -14.52 16.27
N LYS A 148 -0.24 -15.65 16.60
CA LYS A 148 0.47 -16.92 16.73
C LYS A 148 1.12 -17.31 15.38
N PRO A 149 2.32 -17.92 15.39
CA PRO A 149 3.06 -18.34 16.59
C PRO A 149 3.86 -17.23 17.26
N TRP A 150 4.08 -16.10 16.58
CA TRP A 150 4.99 -15.01 17.00
C TRP A 150 4.70 -14.42 18.37
N LYS A 151 3.42 -14.30 18.73
CA LYS A 151 2.99 -13.82 20.05
C LYS A 151 3.58 -14.66 21.20
N ASP A 152 3.78 -15.95 20.99
CA ASP A 152 4.19 -16.90 22.02
C ASP A 152 5.73 -17.08 22.08
N TYR A 153 6.48 -16.51 21.12
CA TYR A 153 7.94 -16.54 21.13
C TYR A 153 8.54 -15.60 22.19
N PRO A 154 9.67 -15.91 22.84
CA PRO A 154 10.39 -14.94 23.65
C PRO A 154 10.86 -13.75 22.77
N SER A 155 11.11 -12.60 23.42
CA SER A 155 11.76 -11.47 22.73
C SER A 155 13.23 -11.76 22.49
N ILE A 156 13.72 -11.43 21.30
CA ILE A 156 15.15 -11.44 20.97
C ILE A 156 15.78 -10.25 21.67
N LYS A 157 16.97 -10.46 22.25
CA LYS A 157 17.78 -9.40 22.88
C LYS A 157 19.22 -9.55 22.45
N ALA A 158 19.85 -8.46 22.04
CA ALA A 158 21.26 -8.42 21.70
C ALA A 158 21.83 -7.00 21.79
N ASN A 159 23.16 -6.89 21.88
CA ASN A 159 23.88 -5.65 21.63
C ASN A 159 24.25 -5.62 20.15
N VAL A 160 23.58 -4.78 19.37
CA VAL A 160 23.72 -4.75 17.91
C VAL A 160 24.48 -3.50 17.49
N GLU A 161 25.37 -3.61 16.51
CA GLU A 161 26.06 -2.47 15.92
C GLU A 161 25.05 -1.48 15.33
N ILE A 162 25.21 -0.19 15.64
CA ILE A 162 24.30 0.88 15.19
C ILE A 162 24.20 0.94 13.65
N ALA A 163 25.22 0.44 12.95
CA ALA A 163 25.24 0.35 11.49
C ALA A 163 24.12 -0.55 10.92
N TYR A 164 23.66 -1.57 11.66
CA TYR A 164 22.61 -2.50 11.23
C TYR A 164 21.24 -2.19 11.82
N ILE A 165 21.12 -1.14 12.64
CA ILE A 165 19.83 -0.62 13.09
C ILE A 165 19.39 0.44 12.09
N HIS A 166 18.35 0.13 11.32
CA HIS A 166 17.83 0.98 10.26
C HIS A 166 16.51 1.62 10.67
N PRO A 167 16.30 2.91 10.33
CA PRO A 167 14.98 3.51 10.33
C PRO A 167 14.08 2.79 9.32
N VAL A 168 12.81 2.57 9.68
CA VAL A 168 11.82 1.91 8.84
C VAL A 168 10.50 2.67 8.90
N TYR A 169 10.02 3.08 7.73
CA TYR A 169 8.70 3.68 7.58
C TYR A 169 7.68 2.60 7.24
N LEU A 170 6.65 2.49 8.07
CA LEU A 170 5.46 1.69 7.79
C LEU A 170 4.29 2.60 7.41
N GLY A 171 3.20 1.98 6.97
CA GLY A 171 1.97 2.68 6.63
C GLY A 171 1.48 3.65 7.73
N GLU A 172 1.70 3.33 9.02
CA GLU A 172 1.27 4.17 10.15
C GLU A 172 2.16 5.42 10.37
N GLN A 173 3.41 5.42 9.87
CA GLN A 173 4.31 6.58 9.96
C GLN A 173 4.09 7.61 8.84
N VAL A 174 3.25 7.32 7.84
CA VAL A 174 2.95 8.24 6.74
C VAL A 174 1.61 8.92 6.98
N LEU A 175 1.65 10.23 7.19
CA LEU A 175 0.49 11.12 7.26
C LEU A 175 0.44 11.99 5.98
N PRO A 176 -0.69 12.67 5.69
CA PRO A 176 -0.73 13.60 4.56
C PRO A 176 0.34 14.68 4.70
N PHE A 177 1.27 14.75 3.75
CA PHE A 177 2.37 15.70 3.70
C PHE A 177 3.34 15.68 4.89
N ARG A 178 3.28 14.66 5.75
CA ARG A 178 4.10 14.58 6.96
C ARG A 178 4.45 13.15 7.30
N THR A 179 5.68 12.92 7.73
CA THR A 179 6.07 11.65 8.35
C THR A 179 6.09 11.76 9.88
N LEU A 180 5.84 10.64 10.55
CA LEU A 180 6.15 10.44 11.97
C LEU A 180 7.56 9.87 12.11
N PRO A 181 8.16 9.91 13.32
CA PRO A 181 9.41 9.19 13.57
C PRO A 181 9.31 7.73 13.11
N PRO A 182 10.31 7.24 12.34
CA PRO A 182 10.32 5.87 11.87
C PRO A 182 10.41 4.88 13.04
N ARG A 183 10.00 3.64 12.80
CA ARG A 183 10.39 2.52 13.67
C ARG A 183 11.83 2.16 13.40
N GLU A 184 12.45 1.39 14.28
CA GLU A 184 13.78 0.86 14.05
C GLU A 184 13.71 -0.65 13.83
N ALA A 185 14.57 -1.16 12.96
CA ALA A 185 14.74 -2.59 12.73
C ALA A 185 16.21 -2.96 12.58
N VAL A 186 16.59 -4.11 13.11
CA VAL A 186 17.87 -4.74 12.79
C VAL A 186 17.73 -5.40 11.42
N LEU A 187 18.51 -4.94 10.45
CA LEU A 187 18.51 -5.48 9.09
C LEU A 187 19.95 -5.78 8.65
N PRO A 188 20.21 -6.92 7.99
CA PRO A 188 21.54 -7.36 7.57
C PRO A 188 21.91 -6.65 6.26
N LEU A 189 22.10 -5.34 6.30
CA LEU A 189 22.33 -4.54 5.11
C LEU A 189 23.75 -3.97 5.10
N SER A 190 24.38 -4.02 3.94
CA SER A 190 25.45 -3.09 3.58
C SER A 190 24.84 -1.84 2.94
N LYS A 191 25.69 -0.91 2.49
CA LYS A 191 25.22 0.27 1.73
C LYS A 191 24.54 -0.09 0.41
N THR A 192 24.86 -1.24 -0.19
CA THR A 192 24.47 -1.58 -1.57
C THR A 192 23.80 -2.94 -1.73
N ALA A 193 23.82 -3.78 -0.70
CA ALA A 193 23.35 -5.15 -0.78
C ALA A 193 22.85 -5.67 0.57
N ILE A 194 22.01 -6.70 0.51
CA ILE A 194 21.68 -7.55 1.65
C ILE A 194 22.90 -8.46 1.91
N LEU A 195 23.34 -8.54 3.16
CA LEU A 195 24.50 -9.34 3.57
C LEU A 195 24.22 -10.84 3.44
N THR A 196 25.25 -11.59 3.08
CA THR A 196 25.23 -13.06 3.08
C THR A 196 25.31 -13.63 4.50
N PRO A 197 24.98 -14.92 4.72
CA PRO A 197 25.15 -15.57 6.01
C PRO A 197 26.58 -15.46 6.57
N ASP A 198 27.60 -15.71 5.74
CA ASP A 198 29.01 -15.63 6.14
C ASP A 198 29.38 -14.19 6.56
N GLU A 199 28.85 -13.20 5.85
CA GLU A 199 29.03 -11.79 6.22
C GLU A 199 28.36 -11.49 7.57
N ILE A 200 27.15 -11.97 7.79
CA ILE A 200 26.45 -11.81 9.08
C ILE A 200 27.26 -12.42 10.22
N GLU A 201 27.81 -13.63 10.03
CA GLU A 201 28.57 -14.35 11.05
C GLU A 201 29.81 -13.57 11.53
N MET A 202 30.47 -12.84 10.64
CA MET A 202 31.63 -11.99 10.96
C MET A 202 31.30 -10.74 11.79
N ARG A 203 30.03 -10.50 12.14
CA ARG A 203 29.55 -9.30 12.85
C ARG A 203 28.86 -9.72 14.14
N ASP A 204 29.57 -9.77 15.27
CA ASP A 204 29.07 -10.42 16.49
C ASP A 204 27.66 -9.97 16.91
N GLY A 205 27.38 -8.66 16.93
CA GLY A 205 26.11 -8.11 17.39
C GLY A 205 24.96 -8.44 16.44
N LEU A 206 25.17 -8.22 15.14
CA LEU A 206 24.24 -8.61 14.10
C LEU A 206 24.00 -10.13 14.10
N ASN A 207 25.05 -10.95 14.15
CA ASN A 207 24.94 -12.41 14.18
C ASN A 207 24.11 -12.88 15.39
N ALA A 208 24.42 -12.36 16.59
CA ALA A 208 23.69 -12.70 17.80
C ALA A 208 22.18 -12.43 17.68
N TRP A 209 21.80 -11.36 16.99
CA TRP A 209 20.40 -11.05 16.71
C TRP A 209 19.81 -11.96 15.62
N TRP A 210 20.53 -12.16 14.51
CA TRP A 210 20.03 -12.86 13.33
C TRP A 210 19.98 -14.38 13.45
N SER A 211 20.89 -15.02 14.19
CA SER A 211 20.78 -16.45 14.46
C SER A 211 19.49 -16.78 15.24
N GLN A 212 19.07 -15.90 16.16
CA GLN A 212 17.82 -16.04 16.91
C GLN A 212 16.60 -15.77 16.02
N ALA A 213 16.68 -14.76 15.15
CA ALA A 213 15.62 -14.44 14.19
C ALA A 213 15.37 -15.57 13.19
N GLU A 214 16.43 -16.16 12.63
CA GLU A 214 16.34 -17.31 11.72
C GLU A 214 15.81 -18.55 12.43
N THR A 215 16.29 -18.84 13.65
CA THR A 215 15.75 -19.95 14.47
C THR A 215 14.25 -19.81 14.68
N ALA A 216 13.78 -18.61 15.03
CA ALA A 216 12.36 -18.35 15.20
C ALA A 216 11.59 -18.49 13.87
N TRP A 217 12.11 -17.92 12.78
CA TRP A 217 11.49 -17.97 11.46
C TRP A 217 11.33 -19.40 10.93
N ALA A 218 12.34 -20.24 11.11
CA ALA A 218 12.34 -21.64 10.67
C ALA A 218 11.21 -22.49 11.27
N THR A 219 10.61 -22.05 12.39
CA THR A 219 9.50 -22.76 13.03
C THR A 219 8.14 -22.48 12.41
N ASP A 220 7.99 -21.43 11.60
CA ASP A 220 6.72 -21.15 10.92
C ASP A 220 6.58 -22.09 9.71
N PRO A 221 5.52 -22.90 9.63
CA PRO A 221 5.27 -23.72 8.45
C PRO A 221 5.23 -22.91 7.14
N LYS A 222 4.89 -21.61 7.21
CA LYS A 222 4.86 -20.71 6.05
C LYS A 222 6.23 -20.23 5.60
N SER A 223 7.30 -20.48 6.37
CA SER A 223 8.66 -20.26 5.92
C SER A 223 9.00 -21.15 4.72
N GLY A 224 8.39 -22.34 4.64
CA GLY A 224 8.73 -23.34 3.64
C GLY A 224 10.20 -23.78 3.70
N GLY A 225 10.85 -23.62 4.87
CA GLY A 225 12.29 -23.89 5.06
C GLY A 225 13.22 -22.86 4.41
N LYS A 226 12.70 -21.74 3.89
CA LYS A 226 13.49 -20.67 3.28
C LYS A 226 14.04 -19.72 4.35
N PRO A 227 15.23 -19.14 4.16
CA PRO A 227 15.80 -18.17 5.09
C PRO A 227 14.95 -16.90 5.17
N LEU A 228 15.07 -16.16 6.27
CA LEU A 228 14.32 -14.91 6.48
C LEU A 228 14.71 -13.84 5.44
N SER A 229 15.95 -13.86 4.94
CA SER A 229 16.41 -12.98 3.88
C SER A 229 15.61 -13.10 2.58
N GLU A 230 15.24 -14.32 2.16
CA GLU A 230 14.37 -14.54 1.00
C GLU A 230 12.96 -13.96 1.21
N ARG A 231 12.46 -14.01 2.44
CA ARG A 231 11.16 -13.42 2.79
C ARG A 231 11.21 -11.90 2.68
N MET A 232 12.28 -11.30 3.19
CA MET A 232 12.49 -9.86 3.19
C MET A 232 12.67 -9.29 1.78
N ASP A 233 13.37 -10.02 0.91
CA ASP A 233 13.62 -9.63 -0.47
C ASP A 233 12.71 -10.31 -1.49
N TYR A 234 11.50 -10.66 -1.07
CA TYR A 234 10.50 -11.23 -1.97
C TYR A 234 10.27 -10.30 -3.17
N HIS A 235 10.44 -10.82 -4.39
CA HIS A 235 10.42 -10.04 -5.64
C HIS A 235 11.41 -8.85 -5.70
N GLY A 236 12.52 -8.90 -4.96
CA GLY A 236 13.53 -7.85 -4.96
C GLY A 236 13.09 -6.55 -4.28
N GLN A 237 12.07 -6.61 -3.40
CA GLN A 237 11.46 -5.42 -2.80
C GLN A 237 12.38 -4.69 -1.80
N LEU A 238 13.34 -5.40 -1.20
CA LEU A 238 14.31 -4.80 -0.29
C LEU A 238 15.57 -4.38 -1.05
N SER A 239 16.12 -5.25 -1.88
CA SER A 239 17.32 -4.97 -2.69
C SER A 239 17.10 -3.81 -3.67
N ALA A 240 15.89 -3.63 -4.21
CA ALA A 240 15.58 -2.48 -5.05
C ALA A 240 15.60 -1.13 -4.33
N GLN A 241 15.68 -1.11 -2.99
CA GLN A 241 15.85 0.11 -2.19
C GLN A 241 17.32 0.48 -2.00
N LEU A 242 18.26 -0.37 -2.43
CA LEU A 242 19.70 -0.21 -2.19
C LEU A 242 20.44 0.20 -3.48
N PRO A 243 21.39 1.15 -3.41
CA PRO A 243 21.65 2.05 -2.28
C PRO A 243 20.44 2.95 -2.00
N VAL A 244 20.26 3.30 -0.73
CA VAL A 244 19.11 4.08 -0.27
C VAL A 244 19.21 5.52 -0.75
N HIS A 245 18.26 5.96 -1.57
CA HIS A 245 18.17 7.34 -2.03
C HIS A 245 17.71 8.27 -0.89
N ALA A 246 18.39 9.40 -0.72
CA ALA A 246 18.12 10.34 0.37
C ALA A 246 16.71 10.93 0.33
N VAL A 247 16.22 11.32 -0.85
CA VAL A 247 14.87 11.89 -1.03
C VAL A 247 13.99 10.92 -1.79
N ARG A 248 12.91 10.49 -1.14
CA ARG A 248 11.92 9.57 -1.70
C ARG A 248 10.51 10.04 -1.36
N VAL A 249 9.60 9.92 -2.31
CA VAL A 249 8.16 10.08 -2.06
C VAL A 249 7.58 8.71 -1.72
N VAL A 250 6.78 8.66 -0.67
CA VAL A 250 6.04 7.46 -0.28
C VAL A 250 4.54 7.71 -0.26
N TYR A 251 3.75 6.67 -0.53
CA TYR A 251 2.30 6.69 -0.30
C TYR A 251 1.77 5.37 0.26
N THR A 252 0.67 5.44 0.99
CA THR A 252 0.03 4.27 1.61
C THR A 252 -0.61 3.34 0.59
N ALA A 253 -0.25 2.06 0.62
CA ALA A 253 -0.82 1.03 -0.26
C ALA A 253 -2.31 0.78 0.00
N SER A 254 -2.81 1.12 1.20
CA SER A 254 -4.17 0.80 1.64
C SER A 254 -4.81 1.86 2.53
N GLY A 255 -6.13 1.83 2.64
CA GLY A 255 -6.92 2.71 3.50
C GLY A 255 -8.15 3.32 2.82
N ASN A 256 -8.92 4.10 3.60
CA ASN A 256 -10.08 4.86 3.11
C ASN A 256 -9.67 6.19 2.47
N THR A 257 -8.53 6.73 2.88
CA THR A 257 -7.91 7.94 2.36
C THR A 257 -6.45 7.63 2.06
N LEU A 258 -5.95 8.18 0.95
CA LEU A 258 -4.56 8.08 0.57
C LEU A 258 -3.74 9.04 1.46
N ALA A 259 -2.53 8.66 1.83
CA ALA A 259 -1.58 9.56 2.48
C ALA A 259 -0.23 9.41 1.80
N ALA A 260 0.39 10.53 1.45
CA ALA A 260 1.73 10.57 0.87
C ALA A 260 2.60 11.62 1.56
N ALA A 261 3.90 11.34 1.66
CA ALA A 261 4.88 12.23 2.29
C ALA A 261 6.27 12.02 1.69
N ILE A 262 7.19 12.94 2.02
CA ILE A 262 8.59 12.89 1.60
C ILE A 262 9.42 12.29 2.75
N ILE A 263 10.26 11.31 2.45
CA ILE A 263 11.31 10.81 3.33
C ILE A 263 12.62 11.46 2.90
N ARG A 264 13.32 12.07 3.88
CA ARG A 264 14.63 12.71 3.73
C ARG A 264 15.66 12.01 4.62
N ASP A 265 15.96 10.77 4.28
CA ASP A 265 16.81 9.87 5.07
C ASP A 265 17.46 8.83 4.13
N ASP A 266 18.78 8.78 4.09
CA ASP A 266 19.59 7.90 3.23
C ASP A 266 19.90 6.53 3.86
N ARG A 267 19.27 6.21 4.99
CA ARG A 267 19.32 4.90 5.66
C ARG A 267 17.96 4.24 5.82
N ALA A 268 16.89 5.03 5.72
CA ALA A 268 15.54 4.56 5.96
C ALA A 268 15.08 3.53 4.93
N ILE A 269 14.43 2.46 5.39
CA ILE A 269 13.80 1.44 4.56
C ILE A 269 12.28 1.64 4.55
N VAL A 270 11.64 1.39 3.42
CA VAL A 270 10.19 1.48 3.23
C VAL A 270 9.58 0.08 3.29
N GLU A 271 8.55 -0.10 4.10
CA GLU A 271 7.85 -1.39 4.29
C GLU A 271 6.69 -1.60 3.29
N HIS A 272 6.30 -2.85 3.03
CA HIS A 272 5.38 -3.26 1.95
C HIS A 272 3.97 -2.63 1.96
N LYS A 273 3.53 -2.00 3.05
CA LYS A 273 2.29 -1.20 3.07
C LYS A 273 2.47 0.22 2.57
N LEU A 274 3.63 0.54 2.04
CA LEU A 274 3.95 1.76 1.33
C LEU A 274 4.46 1.43 -0.08
N TYR A 275 4.17 2.32 -1.02
CA TYR A 275 4.87 2.41 -2.29
C TYR A 275 5.81 3.60 -2.24
N TRP A 276 6.95 3.51 -2.91
CA TRP A 276 7.97 4.55 -2.90
C TRP A 276 8.60 4.76 -4.28
N ALA A 277 9.10 5.97 -4.52
CA ALA A 277 9.97 6.29 -5.65
C ALA A 277 11.01 7.34 -5.25
N PRO A 278 12.25 7.27 -5.76
CA PRO A 278 13.20 8.35 -5.63
C PRO A 278 12.83 9.53 -6.52
N THR A 279 13.15 10.73 -6.07
CA THR A 279 13.04 11.98 -6.83
C THR A 279 14.40 12.64 -6.91
N MET A 280 14.70 13.26 -8.05
CA MET A 280 16.03 13.86 -8.26
C MET A 280 16.11 15.30 -7.78
N VAL A 281 14.96 15.96 -7.65
CA VAL A 281 14.85 17.36 -7.20
C VAL A 281 13.68 17.50 -6.23
N GLU A 282 13.84 18.37 -5.25
CA GLU A 282 12.83 18.60 -4.20
C GLU A 282 11.45 19.04 -4.75
N PRO A 283 11.36 19.93 -5.76
CA PRO A 283 10.06 20.32 -6.31
C PRO A 283 9.27 19.14 -6.92
N GLU A 284 9.95 18.15 -7.51
CA GLU A 284 9.30 16.93 -8.00
C GLU A 284 8.64 16.15 -6.85
N ALA A 285 9.30 16.09 -5.70
CA ALA A 285 8.78 15.42 -4.52
C ALA A 285 7.51 16.09 -4.00
N HIS A 286 7.52 17.42 -3.90
CA HIS A 286 6.34 18.20 -3.49
C HIS A 286 5.19 18.10 -4.51
N TYR A 287 5.49 18.18 -5.81
CA TYR A 287 4.53 17.97 -6.89
C TYR A 287 3.80 16.63 -6.75
N LEU A 288 4.57 15.55 -6.54
CA LEU A 288 4.01 14.21 -6.31
C LEU A 288 3.18 14.14 -5.02
N CYS A 289 3.65 14.71 -3.93
CA CYS A 289 2.90 14.74 -2.66
C CYS A 289 1.58 15.51 -2.78
N ALA A 290 1.57 16.65 -3.49
CA ALA A 290 0.34 17.42 -3.77
C ALA A 290 -0.69 16.57 -4.52
N ILE A 291 -0.26 15.93 -5.61
CA ILE A 291 -1.12 15.06 -6.42
C ILE A 291 -1.64 13.87 -5.62
N LEU A 292 -0.74 13.09 -4.98
CA LEU A 292 -1.10 11.85 -4.29
C LEU A 292 -1.97 12.07 -3.05
N ASN A 293 -1.90 13.24 -2.40
CA ASN A 293 -2.80 13.54 -1.26
C ASN A 293 -4.15 14.14 -1.68
N SER A 294 -4.34 14.45 -2.95
CA SER A 294 -5.47 15.22 -3.46
C SER A 294 -6.78 14.43 -3.57
N ALA A 295 -7.91 15.14 -3.45
CA ALA A 295 -9.24 14.55 -3.63
C ALA A 295 -9.51 14.03 -5.06
N PRO A 296 -9.03 14.66 -6.15
CA PRO A 296 -9.17 14.11 -7.50
C PRO A 296 -8.54 12.71 -7.65
N ILE A 297 -7.32 12.50 -7.14
CA ILE A 297 -6.67 11.18 -7.18
C ILE A 297 -7.43 10.16 -6.33
N LEU A 298 -7.86 10.53 -5.12
CA LEU A 298 -8.64 9.62 -4.28
C LEU A 298 -9.97 9.22 -4.96
N THR A 299 -10.62 10.15 -5.65
CA THR A 299 -11.90 9.92 -6.33
C THR A 299 -11.75 9.00 -7.53
N SER A 300 -10.67 9.15 -8.31
CA SER A 300 -10.39 8.29 -9.46
C SER A 300 -10.02 6.86 -9.08
N VAL A 301 -9.31 6.67 -7.96
CA VAL A 301 -8.88 5.33 -7.50
C VAL A 301 -9.94 4.57 -6.70
N LYS A 302 -10.85 5.26 -6.00
CA LYS A 302 -11.89 4.64 -5.14
C LYS A 302 -12.71 3.55 -5.84
N PRO A 303 -13.17 3.73 -7.09
CA PRO A 303 -13.88 2.67 -7.83
C PRO A 303 -13.03 1.45 -8.18
N LEU A 304 -11.70 1.60 -8.15
CA LEU A 304 -10.73 0.60 -8.55
C LEU A 304 -10.16 -0.18 -7.36
N GLN A 305 -10.46 0.23 -6.13
CA GLN A 305 -9.99 -0.45 -4.92
C GLN A 305 -10.64 -1.83 -4.79
N ALA A 306 -9.84 -2.79 -4.30
CA ALA A 306 -10.39 -4.09 -3.92
C ALA A 306 -11.42 -3.91 -2.79
N ILE A 307 -12.58 -4.52 -2.93
CA ILE A 307 -13.64 -4.52 -1.91
C ILE A 307 -13.55 -5.83 -1.11
N GLY A 308 -13.61 -5.73 0.21
CA GLY A 308 -13.81 -6.87 1.11
C GLY A 308 -15.06 -6.66 1.96
N LEU A 309 -15.31 -7.57 2.92
CA LEU A 309 -16.48 -7.50 3.81
C LEU A 309 -16.61 -6.17 4.58
N PHE A 310 -15.49 -5.54 4.91
CA PHE A 310 -15.44 -4.29 5.66
C PHE A 310 -15.25 -3.05 4.75
N GLY A 311 -15.53 -3.19 3.45
CA GLY A 311 -15.41 -2.11 2.47
C GLY A 311 -14.10 -2.14 1.67
N ARG A 312 -13.69 -0.97 1.17
CA ARG A 312 -12.50 -0.82 0.32
C ARG A 312 -11.22 -1.11 1.11
N ARG A 313 -10.25 -1.77 0.47
CA ARG A 313 -9.00 -2.22 1.11
C ARG A 313 -7.78 -1.50 0.55
N ASP A 314 -7.27 -1.97 -0.58
CA ASP A 314 -5.96 -1.58 -1.09
C ASP A 314 -6.11 -0.69 -2.33
N PHE A 315 -5.33 0.39 -2.39
CA PHE A 315 -5.14 1.25 -3.56
C PHE A 315 -4.11 0.64 -4.52
N ASP A 316 -3.01 0.12 -3.98
CA ASP A 316 -1.83 -0.33 -4.72
C ASP A 316 -1.38 0.70 -5.77
N LYS A 317 -0.98 0.25 -6.97
CA LYS A 317 -0.64 1.12 -8.11
C LYS A 317 -1.87 1.65 -8.86
N ASN A 318 -3.09 1.43 -8.37
CA ASN A 318 -4.29 1.95 -9.04
C ASN A 318 -4.36 3.48 -8.99
N VAL A 319 -3.60 4.13 -8.10
CA VAL A 319 -3.47 5.59 -8.03
C VAL A 319 -2.97 6.20 -9.34
N PHE A 320 -2.17 5.46 -10.12
CA PHE A 320 -1.62 5.91 -11.40
C PHE A 320 -2.53 5.62 -12.59
N SER A 321 -3.72 5.07 -12.36
CA SER A 321 -4.76 5.01 -13.41
C SER A 321 -5.37 6.40 -13.69
N ALA A 322 -5.07 7.40 -12.86
CA ALA A 322 -5.23 8.81 -13.23
C ALA A 322 -4.00 9.27 -14.04
N PRO A 323 -4.16 9.82 -15.25
CA PRO A 323 -3.05 10.16 -16.14
C PRO A 323 -2.47 11.55 -15.81
N PHE A 324 -1.60 11.64 -14.82
CA PHE A 324 -0.80 12.86 -14.60
C PHE A 324 0.62 12.70 -15.15
N PRO A 325 1.19 13.77 -15.77
CA PRO A 325 2.50 13.71 -16.41
C PRO A 325 3.66 13.71 -15.40
N THR A 326 4.85 13.39 -15.89
CA THR A 326 6.11 13.60 -15.16
C THR A 326 6.31 15.09 -14.86
N TYR A 327 6.97 15.38 -13.74
CA TYR A 327 7.27 16.75 -13.35
C TYR A 327 8.14 17.43 -14.43
N ASP A 328 7.85 18.69 -14.69
CA ASP A 328 8.55 19.52 -15.66
C ASP A 328 8.73 20.90 -15.02
N LYS A 329 9.98 21.31 -14.83
CA LYS A 329 10.36 22.56 -14.18
C LYS A 329 10.04 23.79 -15.02
N GLU A 330 9.80 23.63 -16.33
CA GLU A 330 9.43 24.74 -17.22
C GLU A 330 7.90 24.90 -17.31
N ASN A 331 7.14 23.95 -16.76
CA ASN A 331 5.69 23.99 -16.74
C ASN A 331 5.19 24.73 -15.49
N THR A 332 4.55 25.88 -15.71
CA THR A 332 4.05 26.73 -14.62
C THR A 332 3.02 26.05 -13.73
N ALA A 333 2.19 25.14 -14.27
CA ALA A 333 1.22 24.38 -13.47
C ALA A 333 1.91 23.33 -12.57
N HIS A 334 3.04 22.78 -13.01
CA HIS A 334 3.83 21.86 -12.20
C HIS A 334 4.58 22.60 -11.08
N LEU A 335 5.10 23.81 -11.38
CA LEU A 335 5.69 24.70 -10.39
C LEU A 335 4.68 25.11 -9.31
N GLU A 336 3.48 25.55 -9.72
CA GLU A 336 2.38 25.88 -8.80
C GLU A 336 2.03 24.70 -7.88
N LEU A 337 1.91 23.48 -8.44
CA LEU A 337 1.64 22.28 -7.65
C LEU A 337 2.78 21.93 -6.68
N ALA A 338 4.03 22.13 -7.08
CA ALA A 338 5.18 21.92 -6.20
C ALA A 338 5.18 22.92 -5.03
N GLU A 339 4.89 24.19 -5.29
CA GLU A 339 4.77 25.24 -4.27
C GLU A 339 3.63 24.93 -3.28
N LEU A 340 2.45 24.55 -3.80
CA LEU A 340 1.32 24.13 -2.96
C LEU A 340 1.64 22.87 -2.14
N GLY A 341 2.38 21.92 -2.72
CA GLY A 341 2.85 20.73 -2.01
C GLY A 341 3.83 21.05 -0.89
N GLN A 342 4.72 22.03 -1.09
CA GLN A 342 5.63 22.53 -0.07
C GLN A 342 4.88 23.28 1.04
N GLN A 343 3.94 24.15 0.67
CA GLN A 343 3.08 24.85 1.62
C GLN A 343 2.32 23.84 2.51
N ALA A 344 1.71 22.80 1.90
CA ALA A 344 0.99 21.78 2.62
C ALA A 344 1.88 20.96 3.57
N GLU A 345 3.12 20.65 3.20
CA GLU A 345 4.09 20.01 4.10
C GLU A 345 4.42 20.91 5.30
N ASN A 346 4.70 22.19 5.05
CA ASN A 346 4.99 23.16 6.12
C ASN A 346 3.81 23.31 7.08
N GLU A 347 2.59 23.42 6.58
CA GLU A 347 1.38 23.47 7.40
C GLU A 347 1.19 22.17 8.19
N ALA A 348 1.28 21.00 7.54
CA ALA A 348 1.12 19.71 8.19
C ALA A 348 2.14 19.48 9.33
N ALA A 349 3.35 20.01 9.19
CA ALA A 349 4.39 19.97 10.22
C ALA A 349 3.98 20.72 11.51
N THR A 350 3.21 21.80 11.40
CA THR A 350 2.76 22.62 12.55
C THR A 350 1.58 22.02 13.32
N VAL A 351 0.87 21.07 12.74
CA VAL A 351 -0.32 20.48 13.36
C VAL A 351 0.08 19.67 14.60
N ASP A 352 -0.46 20.03 15.76
CA ASP A 352 -0.31 19.21 16.96
C ASP A 352 -1.17 17.93 16.83
N ILE A 353 -0.48 16.80 16.90
CA ILE A 353 -1.05 15.46 16.80
C ILE A 353 -0.81 14.64 18.09
N SER A 354 -0.25 15.25 19.14
CA SER A 354 0.04 14.56 20.41
C SER A 354 -1.22 13.99 21.07
N GLY A 355 -2.37 14.68 20.91
CA GLY A 355 -3.67 14.21 21.39
C GLY A 355 -4.34 13.13 20.51
N ALA A 356 -3.73 12.75 19.38
CA ALA A 356 -4.31 11.74 18.50
C ALA A 356 -4.02 10.33 19.02
N GLY A 357 -5.04 9.64 19.52
CA GLY A 357 -4.91 8.25 20.01
C GLY A 357 -4.61 7.21 18.91
N THR A 358 -4.72 7.58 17.63
CA THR A 358 -4.42 6.70 16.48
C THR A 358 -3.82 7.51 15.33
N PHE A 359 -3.07 6.85 14.44
CA PHE A 359 -2.54 7.51 13.23
C PHE A 359 -3.68 8.00 12.32
N GLN A 360 -4.82 7.31 12.27
CA GLN A 360 -5.99 7.74 11.51
C GLN A 360 -6.54 9.07 12.04
N ALA A 361 -6.60 9.24 13.36
CA ALA A 361 -6.99 10.50 13.99
C ALA A 361 -5.98 11.62 13.67
N ALA A 362 -4.67 11.33 13.72
CA ALA A 362 -3.63 12.28 13.32
C ALA A 362 -3.77 12.73 11.85
N ARG A 363 -4.04 11.79 10.93
CA ARG A 363 -4.32 12.11 9.52
C ARG A 363 -5.52 13.03 9.37
N LYS A 364 -6.58 12.79 10.16
CA LYS A 364 -7.78 13.62 10.13
C LYS A 364 -7.46 15.05 10.58
N LEU A 365 -6.73 15.22 11.68
CA LEU A 365 -6.35 16.55 12.19
C LEU A 365 -5.59 17.36 11.14
N ILE A 366 -4.64 16.73 10.43
CA ILE A 366 -3.88 17.39 9.36
C ILE A 366 -4.80 17.80 8.20
N ARG A 367 -5.68 16.89 7.73
CA ARG A 367 -6.62 17.22 6.66
C ARG A 367 -7.59 18.34 7.05
N ASP A 368 -8.13 18.28 8.26
CA ASP A 368 -9.01 19.34 8.78
C ASP A 368 -8.28 20.70 8.82
N HIS A 369 -6.98 20.72 9.17
CA HIS A 369 -6.17 21.93 9.15
C HIS A 369 -5.99 22.47 7.72
N LEU A 370 -5.52 21.63 6.78
CA LEU A 370 -5.32 22.00 5.37
C LEU A 370 -6.61 22.45 4.67
N SER A 371 -7.76 21.90 5.10
CA SER A 371 -9.08 22.31 4.65
C SER A 371 -9.43 23.71 5.14
N LYS A 372 -9.19 23.99 6.43
CA LYS A 372 -9.46 25.30 7.06
C LYS A 372 -8.57 26.42 6.53
N THR A 373 -7.31 26.13 6.22
CA THR A 373 -6.36 27.11 5.64
C THR A 373 -6.59 27.36 4.15
N GLY A 374 -7.41 26.54 3.48
CA GLY A 374 -7.70 26.66 2.05
C GLY A 374 -6.68 25.96 1.14
N THR A 375 -5.59 25.43 1.71
CA THR A 375 -4.52 24.74 0.98
C THR A 375 -5.03 23.48 0.28
N GLU A 376 -5.92 22.72 0.92
CA GLU A 376 -6.56 21.55 0.28
C GLU A 376 -7.41 21.96 -0.94
N ALA A 377 -8.12 23.08 -0.87
CA ALA A 377 -8.95 23.58 -1.97
C ALA A 377 -8.10 24.09 -3.14
N ALA A 378 -6.98 24.75 -2.85
CA ALA A 378 -6.02 25.19 -3.87
C ALA A 378 -5.39 24.00 -4.61
N ILE A 379 -4.93 22.98 -3.88
CA ILE A 379 -4.41 21.73 -4.46
C ILE A 379 -5.48 21.03 -5.30
N LEU A 380 -6.72 20.93 -4.80
CA LEU A 380 -7.82 20.34 -5.54
C LEU A 380 -8.00 21.02 -6.90
N LYS A 381 -8.05 22.36 -6.92
CA LYS A 381 -8.20 23.12 -8.16
C LYS A 381 -7.03 22.89 -9.12
N ALA A 382 -5.80 22.97 -8.63
CA ALA A 382 -4.59 22.80 -9.45
C ALA A 382 -4.50 21.38 -10.04
N VAL A 383 -4.78 20.34 -9.24
CA VAL A 383 -4.78 18.94 -9.72
C VAL A 383 -5.92 18.68 -10.70
N THR A 384 -7.12 19.20 -10.45
CA THR A 384 -8.23 19.08 -11.42
C THR A 384 -7.87 19.71 -12.76
N ASN A 385 -7.25 20.89 -12.75
CA ASN A 385 -6.80 21.54 -13.98
C ASN A 385 -5.72 20.72 -14.72
N LEU A 386 -4.79 20.11 -13.98
CA LEU A 386 -3.77 19.23 -14.55
C LEU A 386 -4.42 18.02 -15.25
N LEU A 387 -5.37 17.36 -14.59
CA LEU A 387 -6.01 16.14 -15.09
C LEU A 387 -7.02 16.38 -16.23
N LEU A 388 -7.51 17.61 -16.42
CA LEU A 388 -8.39 17.97 -17.53
C LEU A 388 -7.64 18.42 -18.79
N LYS A 389 -6.37 18.82 -18.65
CA LYS A 389 -5.52 19.32 -19.75
C LYS A 389 -4.55 18.29 -20.31
N GLY A 390 -4.29 17.20 -19.57
CA GLY A 390 -3.58 16.02 -20.05
C GLY A 390 -4.55 15.02 -20.67
#